data_AF-A0A6I5CRP3-F1
#
_entry.id   AF-A0A6I5CRP3-F1
#
_cell.length_a   1.000
_cell.length_b   1.000
_cell.length_c   1.000
_cell.angle_alpha   90.00
_cell.angle_beta   90.00
_cell.angle_gamma   90.00
#
_symmetry.space_group_name_H-M   'P 1'
#
loop_
_entity.id
_entity.type
_entity.pdbx_description
1 polymer ?
#
loop_
_entity_poly.entity_id
_entity_poly.type
_entity_poly.pdbx_seq_one_letter_code
_entity_poly.pdbx_strand_id
1 'polypeptide(L)'
;SASPSLSPSRSASAPPSSSAPGHTPAAPRSTSPLTNGRPGAVPIAVGVTPYFWDVPCEQSFLVDRSPKNVPPPPGLQDVVGWGTPLGAVAADRQMVVLTVQGTGAETVVLQGLHVRVVRSDAPLTWNSYAMSNGCGSGADTKSFDVSLDLGTPLAQPIAGQRNFPYKVSESDPEVFYVNGHTAGHDVSWYLELDWSSGDRHGTVRVDDHGKPFRTSGAQGRPRYVSPLGGHGWERELGS
;
A
#
# COMPACT_ATOMS: atom_id res chain seq x y z
N SER A 1 82.68 24.38 -12.28
CA SER A 1 83.40 23.61 -13.30
C SER A 1 82.55 23.48 -14.55
N ALA A 2 83.16 23.86 -15.67
CA ALA A 2 82.89 23.61 -17.09
C ALA A 2 81.57 22.93 -17.58
N SER A 3 80.88 23.63 -18.49
CA SER A 3 80.14 23.15 -19.68
C SER A 3 81.11 22.46 -20.70
N PRO A 4 80.70 21.80 -21.84
CA PRO A 4 79.56 22.19 -22.69
C PRO A 4 78.87 21.14 -23.62
N SER A 5 77.83 21.63 -24.34
CA SER A 5 77.52 21.44 -25.79
C SER A 5 77.15 20.05 -26.38
N LEU A 6 76.27 19.84 -27.39
CA LEU A 6 75.50 20.67 -28.34
C LEU A 6 74.37 19.81 -28.99
N SER A 7 73.25 20.43 -29.36
CA SER A 7 72.18 19.94 -30.26
C SER A 7 72.61 19.97 -31.75
N PRO A 8 71.84 19.41 -32.73
CA PRO A 8 70.79 20.16 -33.46
C PRO A 8 69.52 19.34 -33.83
N SER A 9 68.28 19.90 -33.81
CA SER A 9 67.57 20.69 -34.86
C SER A 9 67.23 19.86 -36.12
N ARG A 10 66.04 19.88 -36.75
CA ARG A 10 64.94 20.84 -37.01
C ARG A 10 63.95 20.09 -37.96
N SER A 11 62.74 20.49 -38.34
CA SER A 11 61.84 21.65 -38.23
C SER A 11 60.48 21.18 -38.79
N ALA A 12 59.34 21.73 -38.38
CA ALA A 12 58.52 22.69 -39.16
C ALA A 12 57.05 22.27 -38.90
N SER A 13 56.02 23.08 -38.75
CA SER A 13 55.79 24.53 -38.76
C SER A 13 54.43 24.74 -38.05
N ALA A 14 54.28 25.81 -37.28
CA ALA A 14 52.98 26.51 -37.13
C ALA A 14 52.95 27.65 -38.21
N PRO A 15 51.85 28.38 -38.50
CA PRO A 15 50.65 28.70 -37.69
C PRO A 15 49.38 28.85 -38.61
N PRO A 16 48.41 29.79 -38.42
CA PRO A 16 47.64 30.27 -37.27
C PRO A 16 46.10 30.09 -37.43
N SER A 17 45.37 30.52 -36.39
CA SER A 17 43.93 30.64 -36.15
C SER A 17 43.02 31.15 -37.27
N SER A 18 41.78 30.64 -37.32
CA SER A 18 40.62 31.29 -37.96
C SER A 18 39.29 30.98 -37.24
N SER A 19 38.62 32.06 -36.80
CA SER A 19 37.18 32.39 -36.99
C SER A 19 36.05 31.50 -36.43
N ALA A 20 35.49 31.95 -35.30
CA ALA A 20 34.08 32.18 -34.87
C ALA A 20 32.85 31.44 -35.52
N PRO A 21 31.62 31.59 -34.97
CA PRO A 21 30.93 30.66 -34.05
C PRO A 21 29.71 29.95 -34.68
N GLY A 22 29.45 28.70 -34.27
CA GLY A 22 28.27 27.94 -34.68
C GLY A 22 27.33 27.67 -33.50
N HIS A 23 26.26 28.47 -33.41
CA HIS A 23 25.10 28.17 -32.58
C HIS A 23 24.39 26.92 -33.14
N THR A 24 24.44 25.81 -32.42
CA THR A 24 23.57 24.65 -32.68
C THR A 24 22.22 24.88 -32.00
N PRO A 25 21.10 24.87 -32.73
CA PRO A 25 19.77 24.88 -32.13
C PRO A 25 19.53 23.56 -31.38
N ALA A 26 19.02 23.70 -30.16
CA ALA A 26 18.52 22.59 -29.35
C ALA A 26 17.51 21.76 -30.16
N ALA A 27 17.70 20.45 -30.15
CA ALA A 27 16.72 19.49 -30.65
C ALA A 27 15.35 19.76 -29.96
N PRO A 28 14.24 19.76 -30.71
CA PRO A 28 12.95 19.99 -30.11
C PRO A 28 12.65 18.87 -29.11
N ARG A 29 12.27 19.25 -27.89
CA ARG A 29 11.60 18.34 -26.95
C ARG A 29 10.41 17.75 -27.70
N SER A 30 10.41 16.43 -27.86
CA SER A 30 9.21 15.71 -28.28
C SER A 30 8.17 15.86 -27.17
N THR A 31 7.37 16.93 -27.24
CA THR A 31 6.05 16.96 -26.64
C THR A 31 5.20 15.97 -27.41
N SER A 32 5.19 14.72 -26.96
CA SER A 32 4.17 13.76 -27.41
C SER A 32 2.80 14.34 -27.03
N PRO A 33 1.86 14.48 -27.99
CA PRO A 33 0.51 14.89 -27.67
C PRO A 33 -0.12 13.86 -26.72
N LEU A 34 -0.79 14.34 -25.67
CA LEU A 34 -1.75 13.57 -24.90
C LEU A 34 -2.93 13.22 -25.83
N THR A 35 -2.87 12.07 -26.48
CA THR A 35 -4.00 11.51 -27.23
C THR A 35 -3.83 10.00 -27.37
N ASN A 36 -4.91 9.31 -27.04
CA ASN A 36 -5.20 7.89 -27.19
C ASN A 36 -4.63 6.97 -26.11
N GLY A 37 -5.51 6.56 -25.19
CA GLY A 37 -5.31 5.41 -24.32
C GLY A 37 -4.81 4.22 -25.13
N ARG A 38 -3.75 3.57 -24.62
CA ARG A 38 -3.19 2.37 -25.24
C ARG A 38 -4.29 1.31 -25.38
N PRO A 39 -4.49 0.72 -26.56
CA PRO A 39 -5.21 -0.54 -26.68
C PRO A 39 -4.55 -1.55 -25.72
N GLY A 40 -5.29 -1.99 -24.71
CA GLY A 40 -4.81 -2.91 -23.68
C GLY A 40 -4.41 -2.31 -22.33
N ALA A 41 -4.55 -0.99 -22.11
CA ALA A 41 -4.44 -0.43 -20.76
C ALA A 41 -5.70 -0.76 -19.93
N VAL A 42 -5.51 -1.13 -18.66
CA VAL A 42 -6.60 -1.31 -17.69
C VAL A 42 -7.31 0.04 -17.50
N PRO A 43 -8.63 0.14 -17.73
CA PRO A 43 -9.34 1.41 -17.76
C PRO A 43 -9.68 1.97 -16.36
N ILE A 44 -9.13 1.39 -15.30
CA ILE A 44 -9.30 1.83 -13.92
C ILE A 44 -7.96 2.03 -13.22
N ALA A 45 -7.94 3.01 -12.31
CA ALA A 45 -6.91 3.18 -11.31
C ALA A 45 -7.47 2.73 -9.94
N VAL A 46 -6.66 2.03 -9.15
CA VAL A 46 -7.02 1.61 -7.80
C VAL A 46 -6.00 2.18 -6.82
N GLY A 47 -6.44 3.11 -5.99
CA GLY A 47 -5.71 3.56 -4.80
C GLY A 47 -5.99 2.62 -3.63
N VAL A 48 -4.96 2.31 -2.85
CA VAL A 48 -5.05 1.40 -1.69
C VAL A 48 -4.58 2.12 -0.45
N THR A 49 -5.43 2.11 0.58
CA THR A 49 -5.03 2.41 1.95
C THR A 49 -5.03 1.09 2.72
N PRO A 50 -3.86 0.47 2.97
CA PRO A 50 -3.77 -0.88 3.51
C PRO A 50 -4.19 -0.99 4.97
N TYR A 51 -4.26 0.14 5.67
CA TYR A 51 -4.70 0.23 7.07
C TYR A 51 -5.64 1.42 7.21
N PHE A 52 -6.92 1.13 7.45
CA PHE A 52 -7.92 2.14 7.79
C PHE A 52 -8.58 1.80 9.12
N TRP A 53 -8.99 2.83 9.86
CA TRP A 53 -9.70 2.68 11.13
C TRP A 53 -10.99 3.49 11.05
N ASP A 54 -12.13 2.83 11.14
CA ASP A 54 -13.40 3.49 11.39
C ASP A 54 -13.53 3.91 12.86
N VAL A 55 -12.99 3.07 13.76
CA VAL A 55 -12.87 3.37 15.18
C VAL A 55 -11.40 3.21 15.62
N PRO A 56 -10.70 4.29 16.00
CA PRO A 56 -9.23 4.30 16.11
C PRO A 56 -8.60 3.36 17.16
N CYS A 57 -9.41 2.82 18.05
CA CYS A 57 -9.01 2.09 19.24
C CYS A 57 -9.24 0.56 19.12
N GLU A 58 -9.82 0.08 18.01
CA GLU A 58 -10.07 -1.35 17.78
C GLU A 58 -8.91 -2.07 17.09
N GLN A 59 -8.00 -1.33 16.44
CA GLN A 59 -6.86 -1.96 15.77
C GLN A 59 -5.71 -2.20 16.75
N SER A 60 -5.21 -3.43 16.72
CA SER A 60 -3.95 -3.80 17.35
C SER A 60 -2.98 -4.37 16.32
N PHE A 61 -1.70 -4.33 16.66
CA PHE A 61 -0.64 -4.85 15.82
C PHE A 61 0.17 -5.90 16.58
N LEU A 62 0.47 -7.00 15.91
CA LEU A 62 1.46 -7.96 16.38
C LEU A 62 2.85 -7.46 16.03
N VAL A 63 3.73 -7.37 17.03
CA VAL A 63 5.12 -6.97 16.87
C VAL A 63 6.03 -7.95 17.57
N ASP A 64 7.06 -8.44 16.87
CA ASP A 64 8.04 -9.42 17.38
C ASP A 64 9.08 -8.79 18.33
N ARG A 65 8.60 -8.08 19.35
CA ARG A 65 9.43 -7.37 20.32
C ARG A 65 8.73 -7.36 21.68
N SER A 66 9.53 -7.18 22.74
CA SER A 66 9.02 -6.91 24.08
C SER A 66 8.59 -5.45 24.21
N PRO A 67 7.67 -5.08 25.11
CA PRO A 67 7.20 -3.69 25.29
C PRO A 67 8.33 -2.68 25.59
N LYS A 68 9.44 -3.11 26.19
CA LYS A 68 10.62 -2.27 26.45
C LYS A 68 11.43 -1.92 25.19
N ASN A 69 11.24 -2.67 24.11
CA ASN A 69 11.99 -2.58 22.84
C ASN A 69 11.11 -2.16 21.65
N VAL A 70 9.87 -1.75 21.94
CA VAL A 70 8.95 -1.17 20.98
C VAL A 70 8.92 0.34 21.24
N PRO A 71 9.07 1.19 20.22
CA PRO A 71 8.96 2.63 20.39
C PRO A 71 7.64 3.00 21.08
N PRO A 72 7.60 4.14 21.81
CA PRO A 72 6.37 4.63 22.41
C PRO A 72 5.22 4.66 21.40
N PRO A 73 3.97 4.50 21.87
CA PRO A 73 2.79 4.54 21.02
C PRO A 73 2.75 5.87 20.25
N PRO A 74 2.64 5.83 18.91
CA PRO A 74 2.52 7.02 18.08
C PRO A 74 1.13 7.66 18.25
N GLY A 75 0.98 8.90 17.78
CA GLY A 75 -0.37 9.42 17.50
C GLY A 75 -1.06 8.56 16.45
N LEU A 76 -2.38 8.47 16.49
CA LEU A 76 -3.17 7.59 15.61
C LEU A 76 -2.82 7.80 14.13
N GLN A 77 -2.68 9.05 13.69
CA GLN A 77 -2.29 9.39 12.31
C GLN A 77 -0.93 8.82 11.85
N ASP A 78 -0.03 8.52 12.79
CA ASP A 78 1.36 8.11 12.53
C ASP A 78 1.58 6.60 12.70
N VAL A 79 0.51 5.83 13.01
CA VAL A 79 0.57 4.40 13.31
C VAL A 79 1.15 3.56 12.17
N VAL A 80 0.83 3.88 10.91
CA VAL A 80 1.39 3.17 9.76
C VAL A 80 2.90 3.40 9.66
N GLY A 81 3.35 4.64 9.89
CA GLY A 81 4.77 4.99 9.92
C GLY A 81 5.54 4.37 11.08
N TRP A 82 4.86 4.12 12.21
CA TRP A 82 5.41 3.36 13.34
C TRP A 82 5.45 1.85 13.08
N GLY A 83 4.41 1.27 12.49
CA GLY A 83 4.28 -0.18 12.31
C GLY A 83 5.17 -0.74 11.19
N THR A 84 5.30 0.01 10.08
CA THR A 84 6.09 -0.39 8.91
C THR A 84 7.55 -0.76 9.26
N PRO A 85 8.36 0.10 9.94
CA PRO A 85 9.74 -0.23 10.29
C PRO A 85 9.86 -1.33 11.36
N LEU A 86 8.77 -1.63 12.08
CA LEU A 86 8.71 -2.71 13.06
C LEU A 86 8.39 -4.07 12.43
N GLY A 87 7.98 -4.10 11.15
CA GLY A 87 7.43 -5.30 10.53
C GLY A 87 6.12 -5.74 11.20
N ALA A 88 5.36 -4.76 11.71
CA ALA A 88 4.11 -4.99 12.42
C ALA A 88 3.07 -5.67 11.52
N VAL A 89 2.30 -6.60 12.08
CA VAL A 89 1.23 -7.32 11.38
C VAL A 89 -0.11 -6.93 11.99
N ALA A 90 -1.15 -6.76 11.17
CA ALA A 90 -2.48 -6.48 11.69
C ALA A 90 -2.97 -7.66 12.55
N ALA A 91 -3.40 -7.38 13.77
CA ALA A 91 -3.91 -8.38 14.70
C ALA A 91 -5.43 -8.53 14.55
N ASP A 92 -5.89 -9.77 14.40
CA ASP A 92 -7.28 -10.23 14.30
C ASP A 92 -8.07 -9.72 13.09
N ARG A 93 -7.95 -8.44 12.73
CA ARG A 93 -8.61 -7.80 11.60
C ARG A 93 -7.73 -6.76 10.92
N GLN A 94 -7.92 -6.62 9.61
CA GLN A 94 -7.32 -5.59 8.78
C GLN A 94 -8.39 -4.99 7.87
N MET A 95 -8.67 -3.70 8.03
CA MET A 95 -9.54 -2.96 7.11
C MET A 95 -8.69 -2.29 6.02
N VAL A 96 -8.94 -2.68 4.78
CA VAL A 96 -8.32 -2.11 3.58
C VAL A 96 -9.34 -1.21 2.87
N VAL A 97 -8.91 -0.03 2.44
CA VAL A 97 -9.74 0.88 1.63
C VAL A 97 -9.24 0.90 0.20
N LEU A 98 -10.17 0.72 -0.71
CA LEU A 98 -9.96 0.75 -2.15
C LEU A 98 -10.65 2.00 -2.70
N THR A 99 -9.92 2.87 -3.37
CA THR A 99 -10.51 3.97 -4.15
C THR A 99 -10.35 3.64 -5.63
N VAL A 100 -11.45 3.36 -6.30
CA VAL A 100 -11.47 2.92 -7.69
C VAL A 100 -12.03 4.04 -8.56
N GLN A 101 -11.28 4.44 -9.58
CA GLN A 101 -11.68 5.50 -10.50
C GLN A 101 -11.47 5.07 -11.95
N GLY A 102 -12.38 5.48 -12.83
CA GLY A 102 -12.17 5.36 -14.28
C GLY A 102 -11.02 6.27 -14.73
N THR A 103 -10.29 5.82 -15.75
CA THR A 103 -9.14 6.56 -16.31
C THR A 103 -9.39 7.12 -17.72
N GLY A 104 -10.63 6.97 -18.20
CA GLY A 104 -11.06 7.39 -19.52
C GLY A 104 -12.53 7.82 -19.53
N ALA A 105 -12.98 8.33 -20.68
CA ALA A 105 -14.37 8.74 -20.91
C ALA A 105 -15.38 7.58 -20.90
N GLU A 106 -14.92 6.34 -21.10
CA GLU A 106 -15.78 5.16 -21.05
C GLU A 106 -16.13 4.80 -19.60
N THR A 107 -17.41 4.57 -19.33
CA THR A 107 -17.84 3.97 -18.05
C THR A 107 -17.21 2.60 -17.89
N VAL A 108 -16.71 2.32 -16.69
CA VAL A 108 -16.24 0.99 -16.32
C VAL A 108 -17.23 0.35 -15.35
N VAL A 109 -17.61 -0.89 -15.63
CA VAL A 109 -18.41 -1.70 -14.72
C VAL A 109 -17.48 -2.61 -13.95
N LEU A 110 -17.45 -2.44 -12.62
CA LEU A 110 -16.78 -3.35 -11.70
C LEU A 110 -17.72 -4.52 -11.46
N GLN A 111 -17.28 -5.73 -11.80
CA GLN A 111 -18.14 -6.91 -11.88
C GLN A 111 -18.15 -7.74 -10.60
N GLY A 112 -17.02 -7.77 -9.88
CA GLY A 112 -16.87 -8.59 -8.69
C GLY A 112 -15.55 -8.32 -7.99
N LEU A 113 -15.51 -8.64 -6.70
CA LEU A 113 -14.32 -8.58 -5.86
C LEU A 113 -14.05 -9.97 -5.31
N HIS A 114 -12.87 -10.50 -5.61
CA HIS A 114 -12.43 -11.83 -5.18
C HIS A 114 -11.27 -11.70 -4.21
N VAL A 115 -11.18 -12.65 -3.28
CA VAL A 115 -10.11 -12.72 -2.30
C VAL A 115 -9.21 -13.90 -2.64
N ARG A 116 -7.90 -13.69 -2.55
CA ARG A 116 -6.89 -14.70 -2.82
C ARG A 116 -5.96 -14.82 -1.63
N VAL A 117 -5.92 -16.01 -1.05
CA VAL A 117 -4.96 -16.38 0.00
C VAL A 117 -3.69 -16.87 -0.66
N VAL A 118 -2.56 -16.23 -0.35
CA VAL A 118 -1.22 -16.61 -0.82
C VAL A 118 -0.60 -17.63 0.12
N ARG A 119 -0.77 -17.43 1.43
CA ARG A 119 -0.19 -18.24 2.48
C ARG A 119 -1.09 -18.18 3.72
N SER A 120 -1.21 -19.31 4.42
CA SER A 120 -1.89 -19.41 5.72
C SER A 120 -1.09 -20.35 6.62
N ASP A 121 -0.65 -19.86 7.77
CA ASP A 121 0.12 -20.61 8.77
C ASP A 121 -0.53 -20.52 10.16
N ALA A 122 0.14 -21.11 11.16
CA ALA A 122 -0.19 -20.89 12.56
C ALA A 122 -0.06 -19.41 12.94
N PRO A 123 -0.90 -18.90 13.85
CA PRO A 123 -0.94 -17.49 14.20
C PRO A 123 0.33 -17.08 14.94
N LEU A 124 0.82 -15.87 14.66
CA LEU A 124 2.08 -15.37 15.21
C LEU A 124 2.06 -15.40 16.74
N THR A 125 3.18 -15.80 17.35
CA THR A 125 3.33 -15.86 18.83
C THR A 125 3.75 -14.52 19.44
N TRP A 126 3.56 -13.43 18.70
CA TRP A 126 4.03 -12.09 19.04
C TRP A 126 3.11 -11.39 20.03
N ASN A 127 3.61 -10.33 20.66
CA ASN A 127 2.79 -9.49 21.54
C ASN A 127 1.87 -8.60 20.69
N SER A 128 0.66 -8.37 21.18
CA SER A 128 -0.29 -7.43 20.59
C SER A 128 -0.14 -6.04 21.21
N TYR A 129 -0.11 -5.01 20.38
CA TYR A 129 0.04 -3.60 20.75
C TYR A 129 -1.14 -2.81 20.21
N ALA A 130 -1.96 -2.25 21.10
CA ALA A 130 -3.12 -1.44 20.75
C ALA A 130 -2.92 0.01 21.17
N MET A 131 -3.23 0.92 20.26
CA MET A 131 -2.89 2.35 20.40
C MET A 131 -3.76 3.09 21.42
N SER A 132 -4.87 2.48 21.86
CA SER A 132 -5.76 3.04 22.87
C SER A 132 -6.53 1.93 23.57
N ASN A 133 -6.92 2.16 24.82
CA ASN A 133 -7.83 1.30 25.57
C ASN A 133 -9.25 1.87 25.51
N GLY A 134 -10.10 1.25 24.70
CA GLY A 134 -11.53 1.54 24.69
C GLY A 134 -11.97 2.36 23.48
N CYS A 135 -13.00 1.83 22.85
CA CYS A 135 -13.84 2.52 21.90
C CYS A 135 -15.26 2.57 22.46
N GLY A 136 -15.95 3.69 22.28
CA GLY A 136 -17.41 3.65 22.33
C GLY A 136 -17.95 2.73 21.23
N SER A 137 -19.25 2.41 21.28
CA SER A 137 -19.91 1.69 20.19
C SER A 137 -19.89 2.55 18.91
N GLY A 138 -19.00 2.23 17.98
CA GLY A 138 -19.04 2.81 16.63
C GLY A 138 -20.22 2.26 15.85
N ALA A 139 -20.70 3.01 14.85
CA ALA A 139 -21.61 2.46 13.87
C ALA A 139 -20.83 1.55 12.92
N ASP A 140 -21.42 0.41 12.53
CA ASP A 140 -20.78 -0.50 11.59
C ASP A 140 -20.54 0.21 10.24
N THR A 141 -19.29 0.24 9.80
CA THR A 141 -18.93 0.78 8.49
C THR A 141 -19.40 -0.17 7.39
N LYS A 142 -20.17 0.36 6.42
CA LYS A 142 -20.54 -0.40 5.20
C LYS A 142 -19.28 -0.96 4.55
N SER A 143 -19.20 -2.27 4.41
CA SER A 143 -17.96 -2.95 4.01
C SER A 143 -18.24 -4.33 3.45
N PHE A 144 -17.20 -4.94 2.87
CA PHE A 144 -17.13 -6.36 2.58
C PHE A 144 -16.36 -7.07 3.69
N ASP A 145 -17.01 -8.01 4.36
CA ASP A 145 -16.39 -8.90 5.33
C ASP A 145 -15.70 -10.07 4.62
N VAL A 146 -14.51 -10.43 5.11
CA VAL A 146 -13.67 -11.49 4.56
C VAL A 146 -13.11 -12.32 5.70
N SER A 147 -13.68 -13.51 5.93
CA SER A 147 -13.14 -14.47 6.89
C SER A 147 -11.96 -15.23 6.29
N LEU A 148 -10.74 -14.84 6.65
CA LEU A 148 -9.47 -15.41 6.17
C LEU A 148 -9.16 -16.79 6.77
N ASP A 149 -9.92 -17.23 7.77
CA ASP A 149 -9.87 -18.59 8.29
C ASP A 149 -10.42 -19.62 7.28
N LEU A 150 -11.11 -19.16 6.23
CA LEU A 150 -11.58 -19.98 5.12
C LEU A 150 -10.48 -20.10 4.05
N GLY A 151 -10.29 -21.30 3.48
CA GLY A 151 -9.30 -21.52 2.41
C GLY A 151 -9.61 -20.80 1.10
N THR A 152 -10.89 -20.52 0.83
CA THR A 152 -11.36 -19.76 -0.34
C THR A 152 -12.37 -18.70 0.11
N PRO A 153 -11.88 -17.62 0.75
CA PRO A 153 -12.75 -16.65 1.38
C PRO A 153 -13.50 -15.81 0.34
N LEU A 154 -14.73 -15.43 0.68
CA LEU A 154 -15.56 -14.54 -0.15
C LEU A 154 -15.63 -13.15 0.48
N ALA A 155 -15.74 -12.13 -0.36
CA ALA A 155 -16.03 -10.76 0.07
C ALA A 155 -17.55 -10.59 0.22
N GLN A 156 -18.05 -10.74 1.45
CA GLN A 156 -19.48 -10.70 1.75
C GLN A 156 -19.90 -9.28 2.16
N PRO A 157 -20.87 -8.63 1.48
CA PRO A 157 -21.31 -7.32 1.91
C PRO A 157 -22.04 -7.38 3.25
N ILE A 158 -21.68 -6.48 4.16
CA ILE A 158 -22.29 -6.32 5.49
C ILE A 158 -22.66 -4.85 5.74
N ALA A 159 -23.39 -4.58 6.83
CA ALA A 159 -23.73 -3.22 7.27
C ALA A 159 -24.35 -2.33 6.16
N GLY A 160 -25.19 -2.93 5.31
CA GLY A 160 -25.87 -2.23 4.21
C GLY A 160 -25.02 -2.01 2.95
N GLN A 161 -23.81 -2.57 2.86
CA GLN A 161 -23.04 -2.61 1.62
C GLN A 161 -23.86 -3.34 0.53
N ARG A 162 -23.88 -2.81 -0.70
CA ARG A 162 -24.54 -3.50 -1.82
C ARG A 162 -23.64 -4.56 -2.43
N ASN A 163 -24.23 -5.57 -3.07
CA ASN A 163 -23.47 -6.49 -3.91
C ASN A 163 -22.97 -5.80 -5.19
N PHE A 164 -21.92 -6.37 -5.80
CA PHE A 164 -21.52 -6.04 -7.16
C PHE A 164 -22.66 -6.34 -8.16
N PRO A 165 -22.75 -5.64 -9.31
CA PRO A 165 -21.75 -4.74 -9.88
C PRO A 165 -21.84 -3.26 -9.44
N TYR A 166 -20.75 -2.52 -9.67
CA TYR A 166 -20.63 -1.07 -9.48
C TYR A 166 -20.23 -0.38 -10.79
N LYS A 167 -20.46 0.93 -10.89
CA LYS A 167 -20.03 1.74 -12.04
C LYS A 167 -19.06 2.79 -11.55
N VAL A 168 -17.98 3.01 -12.29
CA VAL A 168 -17.03 4.10 -12.05
C VAL A 168 -16.75 4.86 -13.34
N SER A 169 -16.38 6.12 -13.19
CA SER A 169 -15.89 6.98 -14.28
C SER A 169 -14.76 7.86 -13.76
N GLU A 170 -14.21 8.73 -14.61
CA GLU A 170 -13.24 9.75 -14.19
C GLU A 170 -13.81 10.72 -13.14
N SER A 171 -15.11 11.03 -13.21
CA SER A 171 -15.78 11.99 -12.31
C SER A 171 -16.61 11.35 -11.21
N ASP A 172 -16.70 10.01 -11.19
CA ASP A 172 -17.51 9.24 -10.24
C ASP A 172 -16.70 8.04 -9.74
N PRO A 173 -15.82 8.25 -8.74
CA PRO A 173 -15.06 7.18 -8.11
C PRO A 173 -15.91 6.41 -7.09
N GLU A 174 -15.57 5.14 -6.88
CA GLU A 174 -16.17 4.31 -5.84
C GLU A 174 -15.13 4.00 -4.74
N VAL A 175 -15.59 4.00 -3.48
CA VAL A 175 -14.76 3.66 -2.32
C VAL A 175 -15.30 2.40 -1.66
N PHE A 176 -14.46 1.38 -1.54
CA PHE A 176 -14.80 0.12 -0.89
C PHE A 176 -13.96 -0.09 0.37
N TYR A 177 -14.62 -0.54 1.43
CA TYR A 177 -13.99 -0.98 2.67
C TYR A 177 -14.02 -2.51 2.68
N VAL A 178 -12.88 -3.15 2.93
CA VAL A 178 -12.77 -4.61 2.99
C VAL A 178 -12.11 -5.01 4.30
N ASN A 179 -12.85 -5.76 5.12
CA ASN A 179 -12.45 -6.20 6.44
C ASN A 179 -11.99 -7.67 6.40
N GLY A 180 -10.68 -7.88 6.27
CA GLY A 180 -10.09 -9.21 6.37
C GLY A 180 -9.83 -9.59 7.83
N HIS A 181 -10.46 -10.66 8.33
CA HIS A 181 -10.30 -11.11 9.72
C HIS A 181 -9.93 -12.58 9.83
N THR A 182 -9.19 -12.92 10.89
CA THR A 182 -8.81 -14.28 11.25
C THR A 182 -8.62 -14.38 12.75
N ALA A 183 -9.09 -15.47 13.34
CA ALA A 183 -8.80 -15.78 14.74
C ALA A 183 -7.64 -16.78 14.87
N GLY A 184 -7.49 -17.68 13.89
CA GLY A 184 -6.68 -18.90 14.02
C GLY A 184 -5.41 -18.95 13.18
N HIS A 185 -5.14 -17.96 12.33
CA HIS A 185 -4.10 -18.07 11.32
C HIS A 185 -3.29 -16.78 11.15
N ASP A 186 -2.07 -16.91 10.61
CA ASP A 186 -1.32 -15.83 9.99
C ASP A 186 -1.47 -15.94 8.47
N VAL A 187 -2.15 -14.98 7.86
CA VAL A 187 -2.62 -15.07 6.48
C VAL A 187 -2.05 -13.94 5.65
N SER A 188 -1.39 -14.29 4.55
CA SER A 188 -1.02 -13.33 3.50
C SER A 188 -2.03 -13.41 2.36
N TRP A 189 -2.65 -12.29 1.98
CA TRP A 189 -3.79 -12.27 1.07
C TRP A 189 -3.79 -11.02 0.17
N TYR A 190 -4.53 -11.09 -0.93
CA TYR A 190 -4.73 -9.96 -1.84
C TYR A 190 -6.12 -10.03 -2.46
N LEU A 191 -6.50 -8.96 -3.16
CA LEU A 191 -7.80 -8.84 -3.81
C LEU A 191 -7.65 -8.86 -5.33
N GLU A 192 -8.66 -9.38 -6.01
CA GLU A 192 -8.80 -9.36 -7.46
C GLU A 192 -10.11 -8.66 -7.80
N LEU A 193 -10.03 -7.54 -8.53
CA LEU A 193 -11.20 -6.75 -8.93
C LEU A 193 -11.45 -6.95 -10.43
N ASP A 194 -12.59 -7.56 -10.74
CA ASP A 194 -13.02 -7.77 -12.12
C ASP A 194 -13.67 -6.52 -12.69
N TRP A 195 -13.33 -6.19 -13.93
CA TRP A 195 -13.83 -5.00 -14.61
C TRP A 195 -14.19 -5.29 -16.06
N SER A 196 -15.10 -4.48 -16.59
CA SER A 196 -15.44 -4.44 -18.01
C SER A 196 -15.70 -3.01 -18.49
N SER A 197 -15.32 -2.70 -19.72
CA SER A 197 -15.52 -1.40 -20.37
C SER A 197 -15.58 -1.57 -21.88
N GLY A 198 -16.75 -1.32 -22.47
CA GLY A 198 -17.03 -1.72 -23.86
C GLY A 198 -16.85 -3.23 -24.05
N ASP A 199 -16.12 -3.63 -25.10
CA ASP A 199 -15.79 -5.03 -25.38
C ASP A 199 -14.61 -5.57 -24.55
N ARG A 200 -13.95 -4.71 -23.77
CA ARG A 200 -12.80 -5.08 -22.95
C ARG A 200 -13.24 -5.55 -21.57
N HIS A 201 -12.54 -6.53 -21.03
CA HIS A 201 -12.72 -7.03 -19.67
C HIS A 201 -11.38 -7.52 -19.12
N GLY A 202 -11.30 -7.67 -17.81
CA GLY A 202 -10.13 -8.23 -17.14
C GLY A 202 -10.23 -8.14 -15.63
N THR A 203 -9.13 -8.49 -14.97
CA THR A 203 -9.00 -8.46 -13.52
C THR A 203 -7.79 -7.63 -13.16
N VAL A 204 -7.93 -6.75 -12.17
CA VAL A 204 -6.79 -6.04 -11.58
C VAL A 204 -6.49 -6.64 -10.20
N ARG A 205 -5.21 -6.95 -9.97
CA ARG A 205 -4.72 -7.34 -8.65
C ARG A 205 -4.62 -6.09 -7.78
N VAL A 206 -5.12 -6.20 -6.55
CA VAL A 206 -5.06 -5.14 -5.55
C VAL A 206 -4.38 -5.66 -4.29
N ASP A 207 -3.27 -5.03 -3.96
CA ASP A 207 -2.40 -5.37 -2.83
C ASP A 207 -1.70 -4.11 -2.30
N ASP A 208 -0.86 -4.26 -1.26
CA ASP A 208 -0.08 -3.17 -0.69
C ASP A 208 1.20 -2.94 -1.51
N HIS A 209 1.08 -2.16 -2.59
CA HIS A 209 2.22 -1.76 -3.44
C HIS A 209 3.12 -2.92 -3.90
N GLY A 210 2.50 -4.02 -4.36
CA GLY A 210 3.19 -5.23 -4.81
C GLY A 210 3.41 -6.28 -3.72
N LYS A 211 2.95 -6.03 -2.49
CA LYS A 211 2.99 -7.00 -1.38
C LYS A 211 1.58 -7.40 -0.98
N PRO A 212 1.30 -8.70 -0.75
CA PRO A 212 0.06 -9.12 -0.13
C PRO A 212 -0.17 -8.41 1.21
N PHE A 213 -1.43 -8.13 1.53
CA PHE A 213 -1.86 -7.79 2.88
C PHE A 213 -1.53 -8.94 3.84
N ARG A 214 -1.40 -8.64 5.13
CA ARG A 214 -1.09 -9.65 6.14
C ARG A 214 -1.85 -9.39 7.44
N THR A 215 -2.64 -10.37 7.82
CA THR A 215 -3.46 -10.37 9.04
C THR A 215 -3.16 -11.64 9.82
N SER A 216 -2.95 -11.54 11.13
CA SER A 216 -2.76 -12.70 12.00
C SER A 216 -3.66 -12.64 13.21
N GLY A 217 -4.23 -13.79 13.59
CA GLY A 217 -4.92 -13.93 14.87
C GLY A 217 -3.99 -13.63 16.05
N ALA A 218 -4.52 -12.98 17.08
CA ALA A 218 -3.80 -12.60 18.29
C ALA A 218 -4.37 -13.27 19.55
N GLN A 219 -5.21 -14.30 19.39
CA GLN A 219 -5.81 -15.01 20.52
C GLN A 219 -4.74 -15.58 21.47
N GLY A 220 -4.93 -15.32 22.77
CA GLY A 220 -4.04 -15.80 23.82
C GLY A 220 -2.67 -15.12 23.84
N ARG A 221 -2.48 -14.01 23.11
CA ARG A 221 -1.24 -13.22 23.15
C ARG A 221 -1.28 -12.19 24.26
N PRO A 222 -0.14 -11.88 24.90
CA PRO A 222 -0.07 -10.71 25.77
C PRO A 222 -0.45 -9.45 24.99
N ARG A 223 -1.45 -8.72 25.48
CA ARG A 223 -1.91 -7.45 24.91
C ARG A 223 -1.35 -6.29 25.72
N TYR A 224 -0.80 -5.31 25.02
CA TYR A 224 -0.28 -4.07 25.58
C TYR A 224 -1.07 -2.89 25.00
N VAL A 225 -1.43 -1.96 25.86
CA VAL A 225 -2.19 -0.76 25.53
C VAL A 225 -1.39 0.49 25.87
N SER A 226 -1.69 1.58 25.18
CA SER A 226 -1.34 2.92 25.64
C SER A 226 -2.49 3.51 26.44
N PRO A 227 -2.32 3.79 27.75
CA PRO A 227 -3.29 4.59 28.49
C PRO A 227 -3.36 6.02 27.95
N LEU A 228 -4.53 6.66 28.07
CA LEU A 228 -4.69 8.07 27.76
C LEU A 228 -3.73 8.91 28.64
N GLY A 229 -2.85 9.69 27.99
CA GLY A 229 -1.84 10.51 28.67
C GLY A 229 -0.59 9.76 29.14
N GLY A 230 -0.48 8.45 28.86
CA GLY A 230 0.71 7.65 29.15
C GLY A 230 1.85 7.87 28.15
N HIS A 231 3.07 7.49 28.54
CA HIS A 231 4.28 7.61 27.69
C HIS A 231 4.85 6.24 27.28
N GLY A 232 4.09 5.15 27.43
CA GLY A 232 4.60 3.80 27.20
C GLY A 232 3.52 2.72 27.16
N TRP A 233 3.97 1.50 26.94
CA TRP A 233 3.15 0.31 26.80
C TRP A 233 2.86 -0.33 28.15
N GLU A 234 1.59 -0.46 28.50
CA GLU A 234 1.14 -1.15 29.70
C GLU A 234 0.47 -2.46 29.33
N ARG A 235 0.75 -3.52 30.10
CA ARG A 235 0.10 -4.81 29.86
C ARG A 235 -1.35 -4.70 30.29
N GLU A 236 -2.26 -5.00 29.37
CA GLU A 236 -3.66 -5.18 29.72
C GLU A 236 -3.78 -6.50 30.50
N LEU A 237 -4.15 -6.39 31.77
CA LEU A 237 -4.46 -7.54 32.60
C LEU A 237 -5.91 -7.92 32.30
N GLY A 238 -6.10 -9.09 31.67
CA GLY A 238 -7.43 -9.60 31.37
C GLY A 238 -8.28 -9.70 32.63
N SER A 239 -9.55 -9.32 32.52
CA SER A 239 -10.60 -9.75 33.45
C SER A 239 -10.93 -11.22 33.22
#